data_AF-A0A965R9G4-F1
#
_entry.id   AF-A0A965R9G4-F1
#
_cell.length_a   1.000
_cell.length_b   1.000
_cell.length_c   1.000
_cell.angle_alpha   90.00
_cell.angle_beta   90.00
_cell.angle_gamma   90.00
#
_symmetry.space_group_name_H-M   'P 1'
#
loop_
_entity.id
_entity.type
_entity.pdbx_description
1 polymer ?
#
loop_
_entity_poly.entity_id
_entity_poly.type
_entity_poly.pdbx_seq_one_letter_code
_entity_poly.pdbx_strand_id
1 'polypeptide(L)' 'MSAEFTHIVVLGAAESGVGAAMLAKKLGFSVFVSDGGAIKDQFKKVLASQNIEFEEGGHT' A
#
# COMPACT_ATOMS: atom_id res chain seq x y z
N MET A 1 -15.80 -11.85 20.20
CA MET A 1 -15.11 -11.58 18.92
C MET A 1 -13.93 -10.67 19.20
N SER A 2 -12.70 -11.18 19.09
CA SER A 2 -11.52 -10.32 18.92
C SER A 2 -11.60 -9.73 17.52
N ALA A 3 -11.52 -8.41 17.39
CA ALA A 3 -11.32 -7.80 16.08
C ALA A 3 -9.88 -8.14 15.66
N GLU A 4 -9.71 -9.16 14.83
CA GLU A 4 -8.45 -9.40 14.14
C GLU A 4 -8.33 -8.32 13.07
N PHE A 5 -7.50 -7.30 13.31
CA PHE A 5 -7.23 -6.26 12.33
C PHE A 5 -6.34 -6.83 11.22
N THR A 6 -6.96 -7.49 10.24
CA THR A 6 -6.26 -8.17 9.13
C THR A 6 -5.97 -7.26 7.94
N HIS A 7 -6.52 -6.04 7.92
CA HIS A 7 -6.44 -5.12 6.79
C HIS A 7 -5.74 -3.82 7.20
N ILE A 8 -4.69 -3.46 6.45
CA ILE A 8 -3.93 -2.23 6.61
C ILE A 8 -4.10 -1.40 5.34
N VAL A 9 -4.56 -0.16 5.51
CA VAL A 9 -4.63 0.84 4.45
C VAL A 9 -3.52 1.85 4.67
N VAL A 10 -2.67 2.04 3.66
CA VAL A 10 -1.60 3.02 3.66
C VAL A 10 -2.01 4.18 2.75
N LEU A 11 -2.13 5.38 3.33
CA LEU A 11 -2.42 6.60 2.59
C LEU A 11 -1.10 7.31 2.28
N GLY A 12 -0.76 7.37 0.99
CA GLY A 12 0.52 7.83 0.46
C GLY A 12 1.40 6.67 -0.02
N ALA A 13 1.94 6.80 -1.22
CA ALA A 13 2.77 5.80 -1.91
C ALA A 13 4.15 6.35 -2.28
N ALA A 14 4.64 7.32 -1.51
CA ALA A 14 6.05 7.70 -1.49
C ALA A 14 6.91 6.62 -0.80
N GLU A 15 8.17 6.93 -0.51
CA GLU A 15 9.15 5.99 0.07
C GLU A 15 8.67 5.38 1.38
N SER A 16 8.14 6.21 2.29
CA SER A 16 7.64 5.78 3.59
C SER A 16 6.39 4.90 3.48
N GLY A 17 5.47 5.25 2.60
CA GLY A 17 4.23 4.52 2.38
C GLY A 17 4.46 3.12 1.80
N VAL A 18 5.31 3.02 0.78
CA VAL A 18 5.68 1.73 0.18
C VAL A 18 6.42 0.86 1.19
N GLY A 19 7.33 1.44 1.99
CA GLY A 19 8.03 0.72 3.05
C GLY A 19 7.08 0.15 4.12
N ALA A 20 6.10 0.95 4.56
CA ALA A 20 5.07 0.50 5.50
C ALA A 20 4.21 -0.63 4.91
N ALA A 21 3.82 -0.51 3.63
CA ALA A 21 3.02 -1.50 2.93
C ALA A 21 3.76 -2.85 2.80
N MET A 22 5.05 -2.83 2.47
CA MET A 22 5.89 -4.03 2.39
C MET A 22 6.05 -4.70 3.75
N LEU A 23 6.27 -3.93 4.82
CA LEU A 23 6.40 -4.48 6.17
C LEU A 23 5.09 -5.15 6.61
N ALA A 24 3.96 -4.48 6.42
CA ALA A 24 2.64 -5.03 6.72
C ALA A 24 2.36 -6.34 5.96
N LYS A 25 2.68 -6.38 4.66
CA LYS A 25 2.54 -7.61 3.84
C LYS A 25 3.42 -8.73 4.38
N LYS A 26 4.66 -8.43 4.76
CA LYS A 26 5.60 -9.41 5.35
C LYS A 26 5.12 -9.94 6.71
N LEU A 27 4.38 -9.14 7.47
CA LEU A 27 3.76 -9.54 8.73
C LEU A 27 2.46 -10.35 8.54
N GLY A 28 2.02 -10.58 7.30
CA GLY A 28 0.85 -11.39 6.99
C GLY A 28 -0.47 -10.61 6.90
N PHE A 29 -0.42 -9.28 6.92
CA PHE A 29 -1.61 -8.45 6.76
C PHE A 29 -1.99 -8.30 5.27
N SER A 30 -3.28 -8.10 5.03
CA SER A 30 -3.77 -7.64 3.74
C SER A 30 -3.55 -6.13 3.64
N VAL A 31 -2.87 -5.69 2.58
CA VAL A 31 -2.41 -4.30 2.45
C VAL A 31 -2.96 -3.67 1.19
N PHE A 32 -3.47 -2.45 1.33
CA PHE A 32 -3.92 -1.60 0.24
C PHE A 32 -3.23 -0.22 0.34
N VAL A 33 -2.73 0.31 -0.77
CA VAL A 33 -2.04 1.61 -0.82
C VAL A 33 -2.83 2.59 -1.68
N SER A 34 -3.20 3.75 -1.14
CA SER A 34 -3.91 4.79 -1.91
C SER A 34 -3.10 6.08 -1.89
N ASP A 35 -2.83 6.65 -3.06
CA ASP A 35 -2.22 7.96 -3.21
C ASP A 35 -3.14 8.88 -4.02
N GLY A 36 -3.35 10.10 -3.51
CA GLY A 36 -4.14 11.11 -4.22
C GLY A 36 -3.39 11.73 -5.41
N GLY A 37 -2.07 11.60 -5.46
CA GLY A 37 -1.21 12.01 -6.55
C GLY A 37 -0.80 10.85 -7.45
N ALA A 38 0.12 11.14 -8.38
CA ALA A 38 0.72 10.11 -9.22
C ALA A 38 1.78 9.33 -8.45
N ILE A 39 1.70 8.00 -8.48
CA ILE A 39 2.70 7.12 -7.88
C ILE A 39 3.86 6.99 -8.87
N LYS A 40 5.10 7.16 -8.39
CA LYS A 40 6.29 6.96 -9.23
C LYS A 40 6.33 5.51 -9.74
N ASP A 41 6.70 5.31 -11.01
CA ASP A 41 6.76 3.98 -11.63
C ASP A 41 7.60 2.96 -10.86
N GLN A 42 8.69 3.42 -10.21
CA GLN A 42 9.51 2.56 -9.36
C GLN A 42 8.71 1.96 -8.20
N PHE A 43 7.82 2.73 -7.58
CA PHE A 43 6.98 2.29 -6.47
C PHE A 43 5.85 1.39 -6.95
N LYS A 44 5.23 1.70 -8.09
CA LYS A 44 4.24 0.82 -8.73
C LYS A 44 4.80 -0.56 -9.03
N LYS A 45 6.01 -0.64 -9.57
CA LYS A 45 6.69 -1.92 -9.82
C LYS A 45 6.93 -2.70 -8.54
N VAL A 46 7.36 -2.03 -7.47
CA VAL A 46 7.55 -2.66 -6.15
C VAL A 46 6.23 -3.20 -5.63
N LEU A 47 5.17 -2.38 -5.58
CA LEU A 47 3.85 -2.79 -5.09
C LEU A 47 3.28 -3.97 -5.91
N ALA A 48 3.37 -3.90 -7.24
CA ALA A 48 2.97 -4.99 -8.13
C ALA A 48 3.79 -6.27 -7.90
N SER A 49 5.11 -6.16 -7.76
CA SER A 49 5.98 -7.32 -7.48
C SER A 49 5.66 -8.01 -6.15
N GLN A 50 5.16 -7.24 -5.17
CA GLN A 50 4.79 -7.73 -3.85
C GLN A 50 3.32 -8.14 -3.76
N ASN A 51 2.57 -8.09 -4.88
CA ASN A 51 1.12 -8.34 -4.92
C ASN A 51 0.38 -7.52 -3.85
N ILE A 52 0.68 -6.22 -3.83
CA ILE A 52 0.02 -5.22 -3.00
C ILE A 52 -0.88 -4.41 -3.92
N GLU A 53 -2.16 -4.33 -3.58
CA GLU A 53 -3.13 -3.53 -4.34
C GLU A 53 -2.88 -2.04 -4.09
N PHE A 54 -2.98 -1.23 -5.15
CA PHE A 54 -2.78 0.20 -5.04
C PHE A 54 -3.67 1.02 -5.98
N GLU A 55 -3.93 2.26 -5.57
CA GLU A 55 -4.67 3.28 -6.32
C GLU A 55 -3.82 4.57 -6.42
N GLU A 56 -3.85 5.23 -7.58
CA GLU A 56 -3.18 6.51 -7.84
C GLU A 56 -4.12 7.51 -8.52
N GLY A 57 -3.90 8.80 -8.31
CA GLY A 57 -4.64 9.89 -8.98
C GLY A 57 -6.05 10.14 -8.41
N GLY A 58 -6.33 9.64 -7.21
CA GLY A 58 -7.62 9.80 -6.54
C GLY A 58 -7.76 11.11 -5.74
N HIS A 59 -8.00 12.22 -6.43
CA HIS A 59 -8.96 13.29 -6.08
C HIS A 59 -9.18 14.16 -7.32
N THR A 60 -10.41 14.13 -7.83
CA THR A 60 -10.90 15.00 -8.93
C THR A 60 -10.65 16.48 -8.64
#